data_AF-A0A6L8UKE3-F1
#
_entry.id   AF-A0A6L8UKE3-F1
#
_cell.length_a   1.000
_cell.length_b   1.000
_cell.length_c   1.000
_cell.angle_alpha   90.00
_cell.angle_beta   90.00
_cell.angle_gamma   90.00
#
_symmetry.space_group_name_H-M   'P 1'
#
loop_
_entity.id
_entity.type
_entity.pdbx_description
1 polymer ?
#
loop_
_entity_poly.entity_id
_entity_poly.type
_entity_poly.pdbx_seq_one_letter_code
_entity_poly.pdbx_strand_id
1 'polypeptide(L)'
;MHFLRGVWNSIFKLYLLKCSDARRITYLRKLGMKIGERCRIRTMKFSTEPYLIEIGDHVAIAAGTEFITHDGANWVFEDDVDGGGVFGKIVIGNNVFIGINCIILS
;
A
#
# COMPACT_ATOMS: atom_id res chain seq x y z
N MET A 1 5.21 -24.95 -5.78
CA MET A 1 6.00 -23.75 -6.15
C MET A 1 5.42 -22.43 -5.62
N HIS A 2 4.09 -22.27 -5.43
CA HIS A 2 3.50 -21.04 -4.90
C HIS A 2 3.88 -20.69 -3.45
N PHE A 3 3.98 -21.70 -2.57
CA PHE A 3 4.35 -21.51 -1.18
C PHE A 3 5.75 -20.87 -1.00
N LEU A 4 6.76 -21.39 -1.71
CA LEU A 4 8.12 -20.86 -1.68
C LEU A 4 8.19 -19.40 -2.14
N ARG A 5 7.41 -19.03 -3.16
CA ARG A 5 7.31 -17.64 -3.63
C ARG A 5 6.67 -16.73 -2.58
N GLY A 6 5.65 -17.20 -1.87
CA GLY A 6 5.03 -16.48 -0.76
C GLY A 6 6.00 -16.22 0.39
N VAL A 7 6.72 -17.27 0.83
CA VAL A 7 7.74 -17.16 1.88
C VAL A 7 8.83 -16.17 1.47
N TRP A 8 9.34 -16.28 0.24
CA TRP A 8 10.33 -15.35 -0.29
C TRP A 8 9.84 -13.90 -0.27
N ASN A 9 8.61 -13.64 -0.74
CA ASN A 9 8.03 -12.29 -0.74
C ASN A 9 7.94 -11.71 0.67
N SER A 10 7.54 -12.53 1.66
CA SER A 10 7.48 -12.10 3.06
C SER A 10 8.86 -11.74 3.61
N ILE A 11 9.87 -12.59 3.37
CA ILE A 11 11.25 -12.31 3.78
C ILE A 11 11.79 -11.05 3.09
N PHE A 12 11.50 -10.88 1.80
CA PHE A 12 11.92 -9.71 1.04
C PHE A 12 11.28 -8.41 1.56
N LYS A 13 9.98 -8.44 1.92
CA LYS A 13 9.31 -7.30 2.57
C LYS A 13 9.95 -6.97 3.92
N LEU A 14 10.27 -7.98 4.73
CA LEU A 14 10.98 -7.79 6.01
C LEU A 14 12.37 -7.15 5.79
N TYR A 15 13.11 -7.60 4.78
CA TYR A 15 14.37 -7.00 4.38
C TYR A 15 14.20 -5.51 3.99
N LEU A 16 13.17 -5.18 3.20
CA LEU A 16 12.88 -3.79 2.82
C LEU A 16 12.55 -2.90 4.03
N LEU A 17 11.86 -3.44 5.06
CA LEU A 17 11.59 -2.70 6.30
C LEU A 17 12.87 -2.34 7.09
N LYS A 18 13.95 -3.11 6.90
CA LYS A 18 15.28 -2.83 7.47
C LYS A 18 16.14 -1.89 6.62
N CYS A 19 15.77 -1.65 5.37
CA CYS A 19 16.49 -0.74 4.47
C CYS A 19 16.27 0.76 4.82
N SER A 20 16.91 1.66 4.09
CA SER A 20 16.63 3.10 4.16
C SER A 20 15.25 3.46 3.57
N ASP A 21 14.70 4.61 3.93
CA ASP A 21 13.46 5.14 3.34
C ASP A 21 13.59 5.28 1.81
N ALA A 22 14.72 5.79 1.32
CA ALA A 22 14.99 5.95 -0.10
C ALA A 22 14.90 4.63 -0.89
N ARG A 23 15.40 3.51 -0.32
CA ARG A 23 15.33 2.20 -0.98
C ARG A 23 13.90 1.66 -1.01
N ARG A 24 13.13 1.83 0.09
CA ARG A 24 11.70 1.48 0.11
C ARG A 24 10.91 2.28 -0.91
N ILE A 25 11.06 3.60 -0.90
CA ILE A 25 10.36 4.51 -1.82
C ILE A 25 10.69 4.17 -3.27
N THR A 26 11.97 3.93 -3.60
CA THR A 26 12.37 3.51 -4.94
C THR A 26 11.69 2.20 -5.36
N TYR A 27 11.60 1.22 -4.46
CA TYR A 27 10.91 -0.04 -4.75
C TYR A 27 9.40 0.16 -4.95
N LEU A 28 8.76 0.95 -4.09
CA LEU A 28 7.33 1.25 -4.20
C LEU A 28 6.99 2.01 -5.49
N ARG A 29 7.82 2.98 -5.88
CA ARG A 29 7.73 3.66 -7.19
C ARG A 29 7.87 2.67 -8.36
N LYS A 30 8.77 1.68 -8.26
CA LYS A 30 8.88 0.60 -9.28
C LYS A 30 7.65 -0.29 -9.36
N LEU A 31 6.87 -0.42 -8.29
CA LEU A 31 5.58 -1.11 -8.31
C LEU A 31 4.45 -0.25 -8.90
N GLY A 32 4.73 1.00 -9.27
CA GLY A 32 3.78 1.91 -9.93
C GLY A 32 3.19 2.99 -9.02
N MET A 33 3.52 3.02 -7.72
CA MET A 33 3.06 4.09 -6.82
C MET A 33 3.64 5.44 -7.25
N LYS A 34 2.84 6.50 -7.14
CA LYS A 34 3.34 7.87 -7.22
C LYS A 34 3.67 8.35 -5.81
N ILE A 35 4.92 8.71 -5.56
CA ILE A 35 5.37 9.15 -4.23
C ILE A 35 6.20 10.41 -4.45
N GLY A 36 5.81 11.51 -3.81
CA GLY A 36 6.55 12.78 -3.81
C GLY A 36 7.86 12.71 -3.03
N GLU A 37 8.44 13.87 -2.76
CA GLU A 37 9.75 14.03 -2.15
C GLU A 37 9.69 14.18 -0.63
N ARG A 38 10.82 13.94 0.04
CA ARG A 38 10.96 14.04 1.52
C ARG A 38 9.96 13.17 2.30
N CYS A 39 9.62 12.00 1.78
CA CYS A 39 8.72 11.07 2.46
C CYS A 39 9.45 10.10 3.39
N ARG A 40 8.75 9.63 4.42
CA ARG A 40 9.17 8.53 5.31
C ARG A 40 8.10 7.44 5.27
N ILE A 41 8.42 6.27 4.75
CA ILE A 41 7.47 5.16 4.63
C ILE A 41 7.99 3.99 5.45
N ARG A 42 7.32 3.68 6.57
CA ARG A 42 7.74 2.65 7.52
C ARG A 42 6.85 1.40 7.48
N THR A 43 6.12 1.20 6.39
CA THR A 43 5.30 0.02 6.12
C THR A 43 5.60 -0.55 4.73
N MET A 44 5.25 -1.84 4.55
CA MET A 44 5.24 -2.55 3.26
C MET A 44 3.91 -3.30 3.04
N LYS A 45 2.86 -2.89 3.77
CA LYS A 45 1.50 -3.44 3.66
C LYS A 45 0.68 -2.63 2.66
N PHE A 46 0.88 -2.96 1.40
CA PHE A 46 0.12 -2.43 0.27
C PHE A 46 -0.62 -3.60 -0.39
N SER A 47 -1.82 -3.32 -0.88
CA SER A 47 -2.61 -4.23 -1.73
C SER A 47 -1.86 -4.65 -3.00
N THR A 48 -2.51 -5.50 -3.79
CA THR A 48 -1.97 -6.01 -5.07
C THR A 48 -1.97 -4.98 -6.19
N GLU A 49 -2.63 -3.83 -6.01
CA GLU A 49 -2.72 -2.73 -6.99
C GLU A 49 -2.03 -1.44 -6.49
N PRO A 50 -0.73 -1.48 -6.14
CA PRO A 50 -0.02 -0.32 -5.60
C PRO A 50 0.03 0.86 -6.58
N TYR A 51 -0.13 0.63 -7.88
CA TYR A 51 -0.23 1.67 -8.91
C TYR A 51 -1.45 2.60 -8.78
N LEU A 52 -2.42 2.27 -7.92
CA LEU A 52 -3.57 3.11 -7.58
C LEU A 52 -3.30 4.08 -6.41
N ILE A 53 -2.12 4.03 -5.80
CA ILE A 53 -1.78 4.85 -4.64
C ILE A 53 -0.90 6.03 -5.03
N GLU A 54 -1.31 7.23 -4.64
CA GLU A 54 -0.58 8.48 -4.82
C GLU A 54 -0.30 9.13 -3.46
N ILE A 55 0.96 9.47 -3.21
CA ILE A 55 1.45 10.12 -2.00
C ILE A 55 2.17 11.41 -2.41
N GLY A 56 1.77 12.54 -1.82
CA GLY A 56 2.37 13.85 -2.03
C GLY A 56 3.76 14.02 -1.40
N ASP A 57 4.17 15.28 -1.23
CA ASP A 57 5.45 15.67 -0.65
C ASP A 57 5.39 15.77 0.88
N HIS A 58 6.52 15.48 1.53
CA HIS A 58 6.69 15.62 2.97
C HIS A 58 5.65 14.80 3.77
N VAL A 59 5.46 13.54 3.39
CA VAL A 59 4.54 12.62 4.05
C VAL A 59 5.30 11.61 4.90
N ALA A 60 4.80 11.33 6.10
CA ALA A 60 5.32 10.29 6.98
C ALA A 60 4.23 9.26 7.31
N ILE A 61 4.50 8.01 6.98
CA ILE A 61 3.62 6.86 7.24
C ILE A 61 4.32 5.95 8.23
N ALA A 62 3.73 5.78 9.40
CA ALA A 62 4.27 4.93 10.46
C ALA A 62 4.12 3.43 10.17
N ALA A 63 4.69 2.63 11.06
CA ALA A 63 4.73 1.18 10.90
C ALA A 63 3.34 0.53 10.99
N GLY A 64 3.19 -0.62 10.34
CA GLY A 64 1.97 -1.43 10.44
C GLY A 64 0.74 -0.88 9.72
N THR A 65 0.79 0.37 9.23
CA THR A 65 -0.26 0.98 8.41
C THR A 65 -0.45 0.25 7.10
N GLU A 66 -1.71 0.06 6.70
CA GLU A 66 -2.13 -0.76 5.58
C GLU A 66 -2.97 0.02 4.59
N PHE A 67 -2.68 -0.16 3.30
CA PHE A 67 -3.39 0.48 2.19
C PHE A 67 -4.10 -0.57 1.35
N ILE A 68 -5.42 -0.42 1.24
CA ILE A 68 -6.30 -1.37 0.56
C ILE A 68 -7.01 -0.63 -0.56
N THR A 69 -6.67 -0.95 -1.80
CA THR A 69 -7.18 -0.29 -3.02
C THR A 69 -8.39 -1.00 -3.62
N HIS A 70 -8.95 -1.96 -2.90
CA HIS A 70 -10.13 -2.67 -3.33
C HIS A 70 -11.06 -2.95 -2.15
N ASP A 71 -12.36 -2.81 -2.40
CA ASP A 71 -13.40 -3.14 -1.44
C ASP A 71 -14.15 -4.40 -1.89
N GLY A 72 -14.29 -5.33 -0.95
CA GLY A 72 -15.07 -6.56 -1.11
C GLY A 72 -16.46 -6.48 -0.50
N ALA A 73 -16.88 -5.32 0.03
CA ALA A 73 -18.18 -5.13 0.64
C ALA A 73 -19.34 -5.43 -0.33
N ASN A 74 -19.11 -5.37 -1.64
CA ASN A 74 -20.11 -5.76 -2.63
C ASN A 74 -20.47 -7.25 -2.58
N TRP A 75 -19.68 -8.10 -1.91
CA TRP A 75 -20.04 -9.49 -1.67
C TRP A 75 -21.40 -9.63 -0.96
N VAL A 76 -21.75 -8.71 -0.05
CA VAL A 76 -23.06 -8.76 0.63
C VAL A 76 -24.25 -8.38 -0.28
N PHE A 77 -23.97 -7.87 -1.48
CA PHE A 77 -24.96 -7.47 -2.49
C PHE A 77 -24.83 -8.33 -3.75
N GLU A 78 -24.20 -9.51 -3.68
CA GLU A 78 -23.90 -10.35 -4.85
C GLU A 78 -25.13 -10.79 -5.66
N ASP A 79 -26.31 -10.81 -5.04
CA ASP A 79 -27.59 -11.09 -5.71
C ASP A 79 -28.15 -9.86 -6.47
N ASP A 80 -27.73 -8.65 -6.12
CA ASP A 80 -28.27 -7.38 -6.63
C ASP A 80 -27.34 -6.65 -7.62
N VAL A 81 -26.04 -6.94 -7.59
CA VAL A 81 -25.04 -6.34 -8.48
C VAL A 81 -24.12 -7.40 -9.07
N ASP A 82 -23.67 -7.18 -10.32
CA ASP A 82 -22.61 -7.99 -10.91
C ASP A 82 -21.40 -7.99 -9.96
N GLY A 83 -21.15 -9.14 -9.34
CA GLY A 83 -20.11 -9.31 -8.34
C GLY A 83 -18.71 -8.97 -8.88
N GLY A 84 -17.78 -8.67 -7.95
CA GLY A 84 -16.39 -8.35 -8.26
C GLY A 84 -15.93 -7.09 -7.56
N GLY A 85 -14.84 -7.16 -6.79
CA GLY A 85 -14.43 -6.07 -5.89
C GLY A 85 -14.30 -4.71 -6.58
N VAL A 86 -14.66 -3.64 -5.86
CA VAL A 86 -14.55 -2.27 -6.37
C VAL A 86 -13.13 -1.77 -6.11
N PHE A 87 -12.43 -1.35 -7.16
CA PHE A 87 -11.08 -0.80 -7.04
C PHE A 87 -11.12 0.73 -7.00
N GLY A 88 -10.37 1.33 -6.07
CA GLY A 88 -10.32 2.76 -5.88
C GLY A 88 -8.90 3.30 -5.72
N LYS A 89 -8.73 4.58 -6.02
CA LYS A 89 -7.46 5.28 -5.81
C LYS A 89 -7.38 5.81 -4.39
N ILE A 90 -6.21 5.67 -3.77
CA ILE A 90 -5.90 6.33 -2.50
C ILE A 90 -4.95 7.50 -2.81
N VAL A 91 -5.37 8.71 -2.45
CA VAL A 91 -4.58 9.93 -2.67
C VAL A 91 -4.28 10.59 -1.32
N ILE A 92 -3.02 10.58 -0.91
CA ILE A 92 -2.51 11.30 0.26
C ILE A 92 -1.85 12.58 -0.21
N GLY A 93 -2.33 13.72 0.30
CA GLY A 93 -1.79 15.05 -0.02
C GLY A 93 -0.41 15.33 0.58
N ASN A 94 0.02 16.59 0.50
CA ASN A 94 1.30 17.04 1.04
C ASN A 94 1.22 17.28 2.56
N ASN A 95 2.37 17.16 3.25
CA ASN A 95 2.50 17.48 4.68
C ASN A 95 1.53 16.68 5.57
N VAL A 96 1.49 15.37 5.37
CA VAL A 96 0.60 14.45 6.10
C VAL A 96 1.42 13.52 6.98
N PHE A 97 0.95 13.30 8.21
CA PHE A 97 1.44 12.23 9.07
C PHE A 97 0.32 11.21 9.30
N ILE A 98 0.60 9.94 9.00
CA ILE A 98 -0.29 8.81 9.28
C ILE A 98 0.33 7.97 10.40
N GLY A 99 -0.43 7.82 11.48
CA GLY A 99 -0.05 7.10 12.70
C GLY A 99 0.15 5.59 12.48
N ILE A 100 0.56 4.92 13.56
CA ILE A 100 0.84 3.47 13.54
C ILE A 100 -0.47 2.67 13.37
N ASN A 101 -0.42 1.58 12.63
CA ASN A 101 -1.54 0.63 12.47
C ASN A 101 -2.86 1.26 11.96
N CYS A 102 -2.78 2.32 11.16
CA CYS A 102 -3.96 2.81 10.43
C CYS A 102 -4.31 1.87 9.27
N ILE A 103 -5.59 1.82 8.91
CA ILE A 103 -6.05 1.18 7.68
C ILE A 103 -6.66 2.26 6.80
N ILE A 104 -6.19 2.35 5.56
CA ILE A 104 -6.72 3.27 4.56
C ILE A 104 -7.32 2.44 3.43
N LEU A 105 -8.64 2.53 3.32
CA LEU A 105 -9.43 1.92 2.25
C LEU A 105 -9.77 3.01 1.23
N SER A 106 -9.73 2.65 -0.05
CA SER A 106 -10.14 3.51 -1.17
C SER A 106 -11.64 3.65 -1.28
#